data_AF-A0A933D140-F1
#
_entry.id   AF-A0A933D140-F1
#
_cell.length_a   1.000
_cell.length_b   1.000
_cell.length_c   1.000
_cell.angle_alpha   90.00
_cell.angle_beta   90.00
_cell.angle_gamma   90.00
#
_symmetry.space_group_name_H-M   'P 1'
#
loop_
_entity.id
_entity.type
_entity.pdbx_description
1 polymer ?
#
loop_
_entity_poly.entity_id
_entity_poly.type
_entity_poly.pdbx_seq_one_letter_code
_entity_poly.pdbx_strand_id
1 'polypeptide(L)'
;MTDLPLTLGLDRAPNTEALFDGSIEVRGIALRLRSSFAAEYDNVGARHRSIIAGEIEGGELSISSFILARLRKVPLRALPVFLSRRFRHRCMFCAVETPLEHPSQLAGKKVTVHRYNATTPVWLKGILENDYGVRPDTVEWHVAEPDIEEESLHGPPPQIQQGILNQRPELESLFFPQVLTL
;
A
#
# COMPACT_ATOMS: atom_id res chain seq x y z
N MET A 1 14.92 14.18 34.46
CA MET A 1 14.50 14.63 33.12
C MET A 1 13.14 14.02 32.86
N THR A 2 12.17 14.78 32.37
CA THR A 2 10.84 14.25 32.05
C THR A 2 10.92 13.48 30.73
N ASP A 3 10.33 12.29 30.67
CA ASP A 3 10.30 11.49 29.45
C ASP A 3 9.53 12.21 28.34
N LEU A 4 10.01 12.10 27.09
CA LEU A 4 9.38 12.70 25.91
C LEU A 4 8.07 11.97 25.58
N PRO A 5 6.89 12.62 25.58
CA PRO A 5 5.65 11.97 25.15
C PRO A 5 5.69 11.72 23.64
N LEU A 6 5.48 10.47 23.23
CA LEU A 6 5.36 10.08 21.82
C LEU A 6 4.23 9.06 21.63
N THR A 7 3.34 9.33 20.68
CA THR A 7 2.32 8.40 20.22
C THR A 7 2.73 7.82 18.87
N LEU A 8 2.96 6.51 18.83
CA LEU A 8 3.30 5.80 17.60
C LEU A 8 2.16 4.89 17.15
N GLY A 9 1.86 4.95 15.85
CA GLY A 9 0.94 4.05 15.20
C GLY A 9 1.66 2.81 14.68
N LEU A 10 1.38 1.62 15.21
CA LEU A 10 2.02 0.37 14.79
C LEU A 10 0.97 -0.74 14.65
N ASP A 11 1.16 -1.66 13.71
CA ASP A 11 0.43 -2.93 13.77
C ASP A 11 0.92 -3.76 14.95
N ARG A 12 0.00 -4.49 15.60
CA ARG A 12 0.36 -5.50 16.59
C ARG A 12 0.76 -6.78 15.87
N ALA A 13 2.06 -7.07 15.86
CA ALA A 13 2.67 -8.17 15.12
C ALA A 13 3.87 -8.73 15.90
N PRO A 14 4.40 -9.93 15.57
CA PRO A 14 5.48 -10.53 16.34
C PRO A 14 6.73 -9.66 16.52
N ASN A 15 7.00 -8.73 15.59
CA ASN A 15 8.14 -7.81 15.64
C ASN A 15 7.86 -6.48 16.37
N THR A 16 6.63 -6.21 16.75
CA THR A 16 6.22 -5.03 17.54
C THR A 16 5.61 -5.41 18.89
N GLU A 17 5.28 -6.69 19.09
CA GLU A 17 4.58 -7.20 20.27
C GLU A 17 5.25 -6.82 21.59
N ALA A 18 6.59 -6.90 21.64
CA ALA A 18 7.35 -6.56 22.84
C ALA A 18 7.17 -5.10 23.31
N LEU A 19 6.76 -4.20 22.41
CA LEU A 19 6.40 -2.82 22.76
C LEU A 19 4.96 -2.73 23.30
N PHE A 20 4.05 -3.58 22.80
CA PHE A 20 2.64 -3.61 23.21
C PHE A 20 2.42 -4.32 24.55
N ASP A 21 3.13 -5.43 24.80
CA ASP A 21 3.01 -6.21 26.03
C ASP A 21 3.88 -5.70 27.18
N GLY A 22 4.74 -4.71 26.92
CA GLY A 22 5.62 -4.10 27.91
C GLY A 22 6.89 -4.91 28.22
N SER A 23 7.19 -5.96 27.44
CA SER A 23 8.44 -6.73 27.58
C SER A 23 9.68 -5.86 27.35
N ILE A 24 9.54 -4.76 26.61
CA ILE A 24 10.60 -3.77 26.40
C ILE A 24 10.07 -2.37 26.71
N GLU A 25 10.81 -1.63 27.53
CA GLU A 25 10.58 -0.20 27.78
C GLU A 25 11.54 0.67 26.97
N VAL A 26 11.05 1.80 26.46
CA VAL A 26 11.84 2.77 25.72
C VAL A 26 12.35 3.86 26.67
N ARG A 27 13.66 3.84 26.95
CA ARG A 27 14.28 4.80 27.88
C ARG A 27 14.11 6.25 27.38
N GLY A 28 13.67 7.14 28.27
CA GLY A 28 13.53 8.57 27.99
C GLY A 28 12.30 8.95 27.18
N ILE A 29 11.39 8.01 26.89
CA ILE A 29 10.18 8.23 26.09
C ILE A 29 8.96 7.68 26.84
N ALA A 30 7.97 8.55 27.07
CA ALA A 30 6.66 8.16 27.53
C ALA A 30 5.85 7.69 26.31
N LEU A 31 6.09 6.44 25.90
CA LEU A 31 5.57 5.87 24.67
C LEU A 31 4.09 5.48 24.82
N ARG A 32 3.26 5.93 23.87
CA ARG A 32 1.89 5.47 23.67
C ARG A 32 1.80 4.76 22.33
N LEU A 33 1.18 3.59 22.31
CA LEU A 33 0.97 2.82 21.08
C LEU A 33 -0.50 2.86 20.68
N ARG A 34 -0.74 3.06 19.39
CA ARG A 34 -2.06 2.99 18.78
C ARG A 34 -2.04 1.97 17.65
N SER A 35 -2.85 0.92 17.78
CA SER A 35 -3.04 -0.09 16.73
C SER A 35 -4.42 -0.04 16.10
N SER A 36 -5.29 0.87 16.56
CA SER A 36 -6.64 1.05 16.02
C SER A 36 -6.94 2.51 15.71
N PHE A 37 -7.41 2.77 14.49
CA PHE A 37 -7.50 4.12 13.90
C PHE A 37 -8.92 4.53 13.48
N ALA A 38 -9.83 3.59 13.30
CA ALA A 38 -11.22 3.87 12.97
C ALA A 38 -12.17 2.87 13.64
N ALA A 39 -13.44 3.25 13.86
CA ALA A 39 -14.43 2.37 14.47
C ALA A 39 -14.99 1.31 13.49
N GLU A 40 -15.08 1.64 12.21
CA GLU A 40 -15.68 0.77 11.19
C GLU A 40 -14.63 0.19 10.24
N TYR A 41 -13.91 1.06 9.53
CA TYR A 41 -12.91 0.67 8.52
C TYR A 41 -11.49 0.93 9.01
N ASP A 42 -11.10 0.17 10.04
CA ASP A 42 -9.76 0.22 10.62
C ASP A 42 -8.76 -0.57 9.78
N ASN A 43 -8.25 0.07 8.74
CA ASN A 43 -7.26 -0.51 7.84
C ASN A 43 -5.93 0.25 7.89
N VAL A 44 -4.92 -0.33 7.23
CA VAL A 44 -3.59 0.27 7.10
C VAL A 44 -3.64 1.72 6.58
N GLY A 45 -4.60 2.04 5.70
CA GLY A 45 -4.82 3.40 5.21
C GLY A 45 -5.29 4.37 6.28
N ALA A 46 -6.11 3.94 7.24
CA ALA A 46 -6.52 4.78 8.38
C ALA A 46 -5.32 5.18 9.25
N ARG A 47 -4.42 4.23 9.56
CA ARG A 47 -3.15 4.54 10.22
C ARG A 47 -2.33 5.56 9.45
N HIS A 48 -2.13 5.33 8.15
CA HIS A 48 -1.33 6.23 7.32
C HIS A 48 -1.88 7.65 7.33
N ARG A 49 -3.21 7.82 7.23
CA ARG A 49 -3.86 9.13 7.28
C ARG A 49 -3.60 9.85 8.60
N SER A 50 -3.76 9.19 9.75
CA SER A 50 -3.47 9.80 11.06
C SER A 50 -2.01 10.25 11.20
N ILE A 51 -1.06 9.44 10.71
CA ILE A 51 0.38 9.83 10.71
C ILE A 51 0.63 11.03 9.80
N ILE A 52 0.12 10.98 8.56
CA ILE A 52 0.37 12.02 7.55
C ILE A 52 -0.32 13.34 7.91
N ALA A 53 -1.48 13.29 8.56
CA ALA A 53 -2.20 14.46 9.06
C ALA A 53 -1.57 15.06 10.33
N GLY A 54 -0.62 14.36 10.96
CA GLY A 54 0.01 14.79 12.21
C GLY A 54 -0.88 14.64 13.43
N GLU A 55 -1.90 13.77 13.37
CA GLU A 55 -2.75 13.42 14.53
C GLU A 55 -1.99 12.60 15.58
N ILE A 56 -0.91 11.93 15.14
CA ILE A 56 0.05 11.20 15.98
C ILE A 56 1.47 11.48 15.49
N GLU A 57 2.46 11.36 16.38
CA GLU A 57 3.84 11.79 16.11
C GLU A 57 4.60 10.93 15.09
N GLY A 58 4.14 9.69 14.84
CA GLY A 58 4.76 8.82 13.85
C GLY A 58 4.25 7.39 13.90
N GLY A 59 4.96 6.47 13.24
CA GLY A 59 4.60 5.06 13.25
C GLY A 59 5.02 4.31 11.99
N GLU A 60 4.41 3.15 11.82
CA GLU A 60 4.55 2.33 10.63
C GLU A 60 3.77 2.95 9.46
N LEU A 61 4.51 3.33 8.43
CA LEU A 61 3.98 3.93 7.21
C LEU A 61 4.52 3.17 5.99
N SER A 62 3.64 2.84 5.05
CA SER A 62 4.10 2.19 3.82
C SER A 62 5.01 3.12 2.99
N ILE A 63 5.99 2.54 2.31
CA ILE A 63 6.96 3.31 1.52
C ILE A 63 6.28 4.17 0.44
N SER A 64 5.20 3.69 -0.18
CA SER A 64 4.46 4.46 -1.18
C SER A 64 3.82 5.71 -0.56
N SER A 65 3.06 5.53 0.53
CA SER A 65 2.44 6.66 1.25
C SER A 65 3.49 7.62 1.81
N PHE A 66 4.66 7.13 2.24
CA PHE A 66 5.77 7.99 2.66
C PHE A 66 6.33 8.84 1.50
N ILE A 67 6.59 8.24 0.33
CA ILE A 67 7.07 8.97 -0.85
C ILE A 67 6.06 10.04 -1.26
N LEU A 68 4.77 9.68 -1.34
CA LEU A 68 3.68 10.60 -1.64
C LEU A 68 3.59 11.75 -0.63
N ALA A 69 3.65 11.46 0.67
CA ALA A 69 3.68 12.48 1.72
C ALA A 69 4.91 13.41 1.59
N ARG A 70 6.07 12.88 1.20
CA ARG A 70 7.29 13.68 0.97
C ARG A 70 7.20 14.56 -0.27
N LEU A 71 6.57 14.10 -1.34
CA LEU A 71 6.28 14.93 -2.52
C LEU A 71 5.37 16.12 -2.15
N ARG A 72 4.48 15.91 -1.16
CA ARG A 72 3.64 16.95 -0.54
C ARG A 72 4.33 17.79 0.53
N LYS A 73 5.63 17.59 0.75
CA LYS A 73 6.43 18.30 1.78
C LYS A 73 5.96 18.07 3.22
N VAL A 74 5.25 16.98 3.50
CA VAL A 74 4.92 16.58 4.88
C VAL A 74 6.23 16.34 5.63
N PRO A 75 6.43 16.89 6.84
CA PRO A 75 7.72 16.88 7.55
C PRO A 75 8.03 15.53 8.23
N LEU A 76 7.81 14.42 7.53
CA LEU A 76 8.12 13.08 8.01
C LEU A 76 9.57 12.68 7.70
N ARG A 77 10.19 12.00 8.67
CA ARG A 77 11.51 11.37 8.53
C ARG A 77 11.38 9.86 8.70
N ALA A 78 11.76 9.13 7.67
CA ALA A 78 11.81 7.67 7.74
C ALA A 78 13.02 7.21 8.56
N LEU A 79 12.80 6.18 9.37
CA LEU A 79 13.86 5.38 9.97
C LEU A 79 14.09 4.13 9.10
N PRO A 80 15.32 3.62 8.97
CA PRO A 80 15.62 2.45 8.13
C PRO A 80 15.21 1.13 8.82
N VAL A 81 13.97 1.08 9.33
CA VAL A 81 13.39 -0.06 10.03
C VAL A 81 12.28 -0.64 9.16
N PHE A 82 12.55 -1.79 8.55
CA PHE A 82 11.63 -2.45 7.63
C PHE A 82 10.88 -3.57 8.33
N LEU A 83 9.68 -3.25 8.85
CA LEU A 83 8.86 -4.18 9.63
C LEU A 83 8.22 -5.30 8.79
N SER A 84 8.07 -5.11 7.48
CA SER A 84 7.43 -6.08 6.58
C SER A 84 8.38 -6.51 5.46
N ARG A 85 8.60 -7.83 5.36
CA ARG A 85 9.34 -8.48 4.27
C ARG A 85 8.44 -9.52 3.62
N ARG A 86 8.08 -9.29 2.35
CA ARG A 86 7.20 -10.18 1.59
C ARG A 86 7.72 -10.35 0.17
N PHE A 87 7.71 -11.57 -0.32
CA PHE A 87 7.97 -11.87 -1.73
C PHE A 87 6.81 -11.35 -2.58
N ARG A 88 7.05 -10.29 -3.37
CA ARG A 88 5.97 -9.54 -4.05
C ARG A 88 5.38 -10.25 -5.25
N HIS A 89 6.12 -11.14 -5.90
CA HIS A 89 5.61 -11.94 -7.02
C HIS A 89 4.35 -12.74 -6.64
N ARG A 90 4.24 -13.17 -5.37
CA ARG A 90 3.08 -13.91 -4.86
C ARG A 90 1.76 -13.12 -4.89
N CYS A 91 1.82 -11.82 -5.13
CA CYS A 91 0.66 -10.93 -5.18
C CYS A 91 0.11 -10.78 -6.61
N MET A 92 0.68 -11.47 -7.59
CA MET A 92 0.14 -11.55 -8.94
C MET A 92 -0.71 -12.81 -9.05
N PHE A 93 -1.95 -12.63 -9.48
CA PHE A 93 -2.91 -13.71 -9.67
C PHE A 93 -3.53 -13.58 -11.04
N CYS A 94 -3.89 -14.71 -11.62
CA CYS A 94 -4.67 -14.79 -12.84
C CYS A 94 -5.66 -15.94 -12.70
N ALA A 95 -6.71 -15.91 -13.53
CA ALA A 95 -7.68 -16.99 -13.59
C ALA A 95 -7.00 -18.31 -13.99
N VAL A 96 -7.42 -19.44 -13.43
CA VAL A 96 -6.85 -20.76 -13.76
C VAL A 96 -6.98 -21.09 -15.25
N GLU A 97 -8.06 -20.63 -15.89
CA GLU A 97 -8.33 -20.86 -17.32
C GLU A 97 -7.61 -19.85 -18.24
N THR A 98 -6.78 -18.96 -17.68
CA THR A 98 -6.06 -17.99 -18.49
C THR A 98 -5.03 -18.69 -19.40
N PRO A 99 -4.84 -18.24 -20.65
CA PRO A 99 -3.77 -18.73 -21.51
C PRO A 99 -2.41 -18.06 -21.19
N LEU A 100 -2.32 -17.26 -20.12
CA LEU A 100 -1.07 -16.63 -19.70
C LEU A 100 -0.15 -17.65 -19.03
N GLU A 101 1.05 -17.80 -19.58
CA GLU A 101 2.11 -18.68 -19.10
C GLU A 101 3.30 -17.89 -18.53
N HIS A 102 3.40 -16.58 -18.84
CA HIS A 102 4.54 -15.76 -18.44
C HIS A 102 4.16 -14.28 -18.21
N PRO A 103 4.74 -13.57 -17.20
CA PRO A 103 4.40 -12.18 -16.90
C PRO A 103 4.64 -11.19 -18.05
N SER A 104 5.56 -11.47 -18.97
CA SER A 104 5.79 -10.63 -20.15
C SER A 104 4.56 -10.48 -21.06
N GLN A 105 3.63 -11.44 -20.99
CA GLN A 105 2.37 -11.43 -21.75
C GLN A 105 1.34 -10.44 -21.19
N LEU A 106 1.62 -9.76 -20.08
CA LEU A 106 0.76 -8.72 -19.51
C LEU A 106 0.81 -7.41 -20.32
N ALA A 107 1.81 -7.21 -21.17
CA ALA A 107 1.82 -6.08 -22.09
C ALA A 107 0.58 -6.10 -23.00
N GLY A 108 -0.14 -4.99 -23.06
CA GLY A 108 -1.41 -4.83 -23.77
C GLY A 108 -2.59 -5.54 -23.11
N LYS A 109 -2.48 -6.00 -21.86
CA LYS A 109 -3.59 -6.60 -21.09
C LYS A 109 -4.15 -5.63 -20.06
N LYS A 110 -5.35 -5.97 -19.61
CA LYS A 110 -6.04 -5.31 -18.50
C LYS A 110 -5.61 -5.94 -17.19
N VAL A 111 -5.10 -5.13 -16.26
CA VAL A 111 -4.62 -5.58 -14.95
C VAL A 111 -5.33 -4.81 -13.86
N THR A 112 -5.96 -5.54 -12.94
CA THR A 112 -6.64 -4.94 -11.79
C THR A 112 -5.69 -4.79 -10.60
N VAL A 113 -5.77 -3.63 -9.94
CA VAL A 113 -5.07 -3.34 -8.69
C VAL A 113 -6.00 -2.63 -7.70
N HIS A 114 -5.67 -2.65 -6.40
CA HIS A 114 -6.49 -1.95 -5.39
C HIS A 114 -6.57 -0.45 -5.67
N ARG A 115 -5.40 0.19 -5.75
CA ARG A 115 -5.16 1.61 -6.02
C ARG A 115 -3.87 1.72 -6.80
N TYR A 116 -3.76 2.66 -7.74
CA TYR A 116 -2.60 2.74 -8.63
C TYR A 116 -1.29 2.96 -7.87
N ASN A 117 -1.35 3.81 -6.84
CA ASN A 117 -0.22 4.14 -5.97
C ASN A 117 -0.19 3.34 -4.65
N ALA A 118 -1.00 2.28 -4.50
CA ALA A 118 -0.82 1.37 -3.37
C ALA A 118 0.57 0.70 -3.42
N THR A 119 1.11 0.39 -2.24
CA THR A 119 2.47 -0.16 -2.13
C THR A 119 2.65 -1.45 -2.91
N THR A 120 1.68 -2.37 -2.94
CA THR A 120 1.81 -3.61 -3.73
C THR A 120 1.88 -3.34 -5.24
N PRO A 121 0.95 -2.57 -5.85
CA PRO A 121 1.04 -2.15 -7.24
C PRO A 121 2.32 -1.40 -7.61
N VAL A 122 2.90 -0.58 -6.74
CA VAL A 122 4.19 0.08 -7.00
C VAL A 122 5.31 -0.95 -7.16
N TRP A 123 5.40 -1.92 -6.25
CA TRP A 123 6.39 -3.00 -6.35
C TRP A 123 6.16 -3.88 -7.57
N LEU A 124 4.91 -4.23 -7.89
CA LEU A 124 4.59 -5.07 -9.04
C LEU A 124 4.95 -4.38 -10.36
N LYS A 125 4.67 -3.08 -10.51
CA LYS A 125 5.10 -2.31 -11.68
C LYS A 125 6.62 -2.34 -11.86
N GLY A 126 7.38 -2.12 -10.79
CA GLY A 126 8.84 -2.18 -10.84
C GLY A 126 9.38 -3.57 -11.18
N ILE A 127 8.80 -4.64 -10.64
CA ILE A 127 9.17 -6.02 -10.96
C ILE A 127 8.86 -6.34 -12.43
N LEU A 128 7.66 -6.01 -12.89
CA LEU A 128 7.23 -6.22 -14.27
C LEU A 128 8.14 -5.51 -15.27
N GLU A 129 8.53 -4.27 -14.96
CA GLU A 129 9.43 -3.49 -15.81
C GLU A 129 10.86 -4.05 -15.79
N ASN A 130 11.44 -4.25 -14.61
CA ASN A 130 12.85 -4.59 -14.45
C ASN A 130 13.16 -6.05 -14.82
N ASP A 131 12.30 -6.98 -14.42
CA ASP A 131 12.58 -8.41 -14.50
C ASP A 131 11.90 -9.07 -15.71
N TYR A 132 10.83 -8.47 -16.23
CA TYR A 132 10.02 -9.04 -17.31
C TYR A 132 9.86 -8.14 -18.54
N GLY A 133 10.44 -6.92 -18.53
CA GLY A 133 10.41 -5.99 -19.66
C GLY A 133 9.04 -5.39 -19.96
N VAL A 134 8.08 -5.48 -19.04
CA VAL A 134 6.73 -4.95 -19.20
C VAL A 134 6.67 -3.53 -18.64
N ARG A 135 6.71 -2.55 -19.53
CA ARG A 135 6.63 -1.15 -19.13
C ARG A 135 5.22 -0.81 -18.62
N PRO A 136 5.07 -0.02 -17.53
CA PRO A 136 3.77 0.29 -16.97
C PRO A 136 2.78 0.97 -17.94
N ASP A 137 3.26 1.74 -18.91
CA ASP A 137 2.43 2.40 -19.94
C ASP A 137 1.94 1.47 -21.05
N THR A 138 2.42 0.22 -21.09
CA THR A 138 1.93 -0.82 -22.00
C THR A 138 0.75 -1.61 -21.44
N VAL A 139 0.41 -1.40 -20.17
CA VAL A 139 -0.65 -2.12 -19.46
C VAL A 139 -1.85 -1.19 -19.24
N GLU A 140 -3.06 -1.71 -19.41
CA GLU A 140 -4.29 -1.00 -19.05
C GLU A 140 -4.63 -1.30 -17.58
N TRP A 141 -4.44 -0.31 -16.71
CA TRP A 141 -4.60 -0.48 -15.27
C TRP A 141 -6.03 -0.19 -14.83
N HIS A 142 -6.68 -1.16 -14.22
CA HIS A 142 -7.98 -0.95 -13.58
C HIS A 142 -7.81 -0.87 -12.07
N VAL A 143 -8.36 0.17 -11.45
CA VAL A 143 -8.32 0.33 -9.99
C VAL A 143 -9.67 -0.01 -9.38
N ALA A 144 -9.65 -0.72 -8.26
CA ALA A 144 -10.87 -0.99 -7.48
C ALA A 144 -11.39 0.29 -6.78
N GLU A 145 -10.47 1.18 -6.41
CA GLU A 145 -10.76 2.48 -5.82
C GLU A 145 -9.80 3.52 -6.41
N PRO A 146 -10.23 4.79 -6.56
CA PRO A 146 -9.29 5.86 -6.92
C PRO A 146 -8.19 5.98 -5.87
N ASP A 147 -7.03 6.53 -6.29
CA ASP A 147 -6.04 6.95 -5.31
C ASP A 147 -6.65 7.97 -4.36
N ILE A 148 -6.22 7.92 -3.09
CA ILE A 148 -6.67 8.87 -2.07
C ILE A 148 -6.16 10.25 -2.53
N GLU A 149 -7.06 11.19 -2.81
CA GLU A 149 -6.73 12.50 -3.37
C GLU A 149 -5.73 13.24 -2.46
N GLU A 150 -5.88 13.08 -1.15
CA GLU A 150 -4.96 13.65 -0.19
C GLU A 150 -3.56 13.06 -0.36
N GLU A 151 -3.41 11.78 -0.71
CA GLU A 151 -2.12 11.13 -0.96
C GLU A 151 -1.55 11.45 -2.35
N SER A 152 -2.38 11.53 -3.39
CA SER A 152 -1.92 11.69 -4.78
C SER A 152 -2.14 13.11 -5.30
N LEU A 153 -1.07 13.94 -5.31
CA LEU A 153 -1.10 15.31 -5.85
C LEU A 153 -1.52 15.39 -7.33
N HIS A 154 -1.24 14.32 -8.07
CA HIS A 154 -1.49 14.20 -9.50
C HIS A 154 -2.10 12.84 -9.79
N GLY A 155 -2.93 12.76 -10.82
CA GLY A 155 -3.29 11.47 -11.41
C GLY A 155 -2.05 10.75 -11.96
N PRO A 156 -2.21 9.52 -12.46
CA PRO A 156 -1.12 8.85 -13.14
C PRO A 156 -0.64 9.70 -14.35
N PRO A 157 0.62 9.53 -14.81
CA PRO A 157 1.11 10.22 -16.01
C PRO A 157 0.18 10.01 -17.22
N PRO A 158 0.07 10.98 -18.15
CA PRO A 158 -0.88 10.89 -19.27
C PRO A 158 -0.73 9.66 -20.17
N GLN A 159 0.44 9.02 -20.17
CA GLN A 159 0.72 7.82 -20.94
C GLN A 159 0.16 6.55 -20.28
N ILE A 160 -0.20 6.63 -19.00
CA ILE A 160 -0.78 5.52 -18.26
C ILE A 160 -2.27 5.45 -18.55
N GLN A 161 -2.69 4.31 -19.07
CA GLN A 161 -4.10 3.98 -19.21
C GLN A 161 -4.63 3.52 -17.84
N GLN A 162 -5.57 4.27 -17.28
CA GLN A 162 -6.22 3.92 -16.02
C GLN A 162 -7.75 3.99 -16.14
N GLY A 163 -8.44 2.97 -15.67
CA GLY A 163 -9.89 2.93 -15.48
C GLY A 163 -10.27 2.64 -14.02
N ILE A 164 -11.46 3.05 -13.61
CA ILE A 164 -12.07 2.59 -12.35
C ILE A 164 -12.95 1.39 -12.69
N LEU A 165 -12.92 0.33 -11.88
CA LEU A 165 -13.85 -0.78 -12.04
C LEU A 165 -15.28 -0.29 -11.78
N ASN A 166 -16.15 -0.41 -12.78
CA ASN A 166 -17.55 0.03 -12.72
C ASN A 166 -18.41 -0.78 -11.74
N GLN A 167 -17.90 -1.91 -11.24
CA GLN A 167 -18.51 -2.74 -10.21
C GLN A 167 -17.40 -3.11 -9.22
N ARG A 168 -17.67 -3.06 -7.90
CA ARG A 168 -16.76 -3.64 -6.89
C ARG A 168 -16.83 -5.15 -7.04
N PRO A 169 -15.80 -5.82 -7.57
CA PRO A 169 -15.84 -7.27 -7.66
C PRO A 169 -15.86 -7.83 -6.22
N GLU A 170 -16.80 -8.73 -5.93
CA GLU A 170 -16.68 -9.63 -4.78
C GLU A 170 -15.32 -10.32 -4.81
N LEU A 171 -14.71 -10.62 -3.66
CA LEU A 171 -13.37 -11.24 -3.59
C LEU A 171 -13.23 -12.46 -4.51
N GLU A 172 -14.30 -13.25 -4.66
CA GLU A 172 -14.37 -14.37 -5.60
C GLU A 172 -14.26 -13.94 -7.06
N SER A 173 -14.96 -12.88 -7.46
CA SER A 173 -14.93 -12.35 -8.83
C SER A 173 -13.61 -11.70 -9.27
N LEU A 174 -12.69 -11.40 -8.33
CA LEU A 174 -11.30 -11.04 -8.68
C LEU A 174 -10.48 -12.24 -9.19
N PHE A 175 -10.92 -13.47 -8.91
CA PHE A 175 -10.26 -14.72 -9.31
C PHE A 175 -10.99 -15.46 -10.44
N PHE A 176 -12.22 -15.07 -10.76
CA PHE A 176 -13.01 -15.66 -11.85
C PHE A 176 -13.13 -14.69 -13.05
N PRO A 177 -12.62 -15.06 -14.24
CA PRO A 177 -12.49 -14.16 -15.39
C PRO A 177 -13.84 -13.75 -15.98
N GLN A 178 -14.92 -14.45 -15.64
CA GLN A 178 -16.26 -14.22 -16.18
C GLN A 178 -16.91 -12.94 -15.62
N VAL A 179 -16.44 -12.44 -14.46
CA VAL A 179 -17.01 -11.25 -13.81
C VAL A 179 -16.29 -9.95 -14.20
N LEU A 180 -15.14 -10.05 -14.89
CA LEU A 180 -14.54 -8.94 -15.63
C LEU A 180 -15.14 -8.81 -17.03
N THR A 181 -16.46 -8.96 -17.14
CA THR A 181 -17.19 -8.65 -18.37
C THR A 181 -17.23 -7.13 -18.51
N LEU A 182 -16.25 -6.60 -19.23
CA LEU A 182 -16.26 -5.25 -19.80
C LEU A 182 -17.01 -5.26 -21.13
#